data_AF-A0A1F5CS56-F1
#
_entry.id   AF-A0A1F5CS56-F1
#
_cell.length_a   1.000
_cell.length_b   1.000
_cell.length_c   1.000
_cell.angle_alpha   90.00
_cell.angle_beta   90.00
_cell.angle_gamma   90.00
#
_symmetry.space_group_name_H-M   'P 1'
#
loop_
_entity.id
_entity.type
_entity.pdbx_description
1 polymer ?
#
loop_
_entity_poly.entity_id
_entity_poly.type
_entity_poly.pdbx_seq_one_letter_code
_entity_poly.pdbx_strand_id
1 'polypeptide(L)'
;MNETVNVNILLGKSVVGDDARLVGAVTGVEVELMPKWEVTHLHVSLTEEATRDLGYKKPFLGSVDVILPISIVRAVGDLISLDKKIDDLRDLVEPTKK
;
A
#
# COMPACT_ATOMS: atom_id res chain seq x y z
N MET A 1 -4.11 -20.71 13.56
CA MET A 1 -2.91 -21.24 12.88
C MET A 1 -2.37 -20.09 12.06
N ASN A 2 -1.11 -19.68 12.24
CA ASN A 2 -0.58 -18.55 11.48
C ASN A 2 -0.22 -19.06 10.08
N GLU A 3 -0.83 -18.48 9.06
CA GLU A 3 -0.52 -18.76 7.67
C GLU A 3 0.68 -17.93 7.24
N THR A 4 1.61 -18.54 6.52
CA THR A 4 2.76 -17.86 5.93
C THR A 4 2.73 -18.06 4.42
N VAL A 5 3.14 -17.03 3.70
CA VAL A 5 3.16 -17.03 2.23
C VAL A 5 4.50 -16.54 1.72
N ASN A 6 4.85 -16.91 0.49
CA ASN A 6 6.00 -16.33 -0.19
C ASN A 6 5.73 -14.85 -0.46
N VAL A 7 6.59 -13.94 0.01
CA VAL A 7 6.39 -12.49 -0.11
C VAL A 7 6.21 -12.01 -1.56
N ASN A 8 6.75 -12.73 -2.54
CA ASN A 8 6.61 -12.39 -3.96
C ASN A 8 5.15 -12.43 -4.41
N ILE A 9 4.26 -13.17 -3.73
CA ILE A 9 2.84 -13.17 -4.08
C ILE A 9 2.18 -11.81 -3.82
N LEU A 10 2.79 -10.96 -2.98
CA LEU A 10 2.25 -9.64 -2.68
C LEU A 10 2.50 -8.67 -3.82
N LEU A 11 3.58 -8.83 -4.57
CA LEU A 11 3.94 -7.94 -5.66
C LEU A 11 2.88 -7.97 -6.76
N GLY A 12 2.43 -6.78 -7.18
CA GLY A 12 1.38 -6.61 -8.18
C GLY A 12 -0.05 -6.80 -7.65
N LYS A 13 -0.26 -7.23 -6.40
CA LYS A 13 -1.61 -7.30 -5.83
C LYS A 13 -2.22 -5.91 -5.72
N SER A 14 -3.50 -5.84 -6.06
CA SER A 14 -4.31 -4.64 -5.85
C SER A 14 -4.49 -4.36 -4.36
N VAL A 15 -4.39 -3.09 -4.00
CA VAL A 15 -4.69 -2.57 -2.66
C VAL A 15 -5.98 -1.78 -2.73
N VAL A 16 -6.95 -2.12 -1.89
CA VAL A 16 -8.28 -1.47 -1.84
C VAL A 16 -8.56 -0.92 -0.45
N GLY A 17 -9.21 0.25 -0.39
CA GLY A 17 -9.69 0.84 0.86
C GLY A 17 -10.91 0.13 1.42
N ASP A 18 -11.31 0.49 2.65
CA ASP A 18 -12.52 -0.01 3.31
C ASP A 18 -13.82 0.44 2.60
N ASP A 19 -13.72 1.46 1.76
CA ASP A 19 -14.77 1.92 0.84
C ASP A 19 -14.78 1.15 -0.49
N ALA A 20 -14.02 0.06 -0.58
CA ALA A 20 -13.84 -0.79 -1.77
C ALA A 20 -13.26 -0.04 -2.99
N ARG A 21 -12.65 1.14 -2.79
CA ARG A 21 -11.99 1.89 -3.86
C ARG A 21 -10.56 1.40 -4.05
N LEU A 22 -10.11 1.37 -5.31
CA LEU A 22 -8.77 0.94 -5.66
C LEU A 22 -7.73 2.02 -5.34
N VAL A 23 -6.87 1.72 -4.37
CA VAL A 23 -5.76 2.60 -3.96
C VAL A 23 -4.60 2.48 -4.95
N GLY A 24 -4.23 1.25 -5.31
CA GLY A 24 -3.04 1.02 -6.12
C GLY A 24 -2.65 -0.44 -6.23
N ALA A 25 -1.38 -0.68 -6.55
CA ALA A 25 -0.78 -2.00 -6.59
C ALA A 25 0.53 -2.03 -5.81
N VAL A 26 0.80 -3.15 -5.14
CA VAL A 26 2.05 -3.34 -4.39
C VAL A 26 3.23 -3.42 -5.35
N THR A 27 4.26 -2.61 -5.12
CA THR A 27 5.51 -2.59 -5.87
C THR A 27 6.70 -3.11 -5.07
N GLY A 28 6.55 -3.22 -3.74
CA GLY A 28 7.60 -3.69 -2.85
C GLY A 28 7.13 -3.81 -1.40
N VAL A 29 8.04 -4.22 -0.53
CA VAL A 29 7.82 -4.34 0.91
C VAL A 29 9.04 -3.85 1.67
N GLU A 30 8.83 -3.33 2.88
CA GLU A 30 9.91 -3.04 3.81
C GLU A 30 10.00 -4.13 4.86
N VAL A 31 11.24 -4.54 5.17
CA VAL A 31 11.54 -5.51 6.22
C VAL A 31 12.37 -4.81 7.29
N GLU A 32 11.89 -4.83 8.53
CA GLU A 32 12.69 -4.41 9.68
C GLU A 32 13.79 -5.45 9.92
N LEU A 33 15.05 -5.11 9.64
CA LEU A 33 16.16 -6.07 9.70
C LEU A 33 16.52 -6.51 11.12
N MET A 34 16.28 -5.65 12.12
CA MET A 34 16.53 -5.94 13.53
C MET A 34 15.54 -5.17 14.41
N PRO A 35 15.08 -5.75 15.54
CA PRO A 35 15.45 -7.07 16.04
C PRO A 35 14.55 -8.21 15.55
N LYS A 36 13.39 -7.90 14.96
CA LYS A 36 12.33 -8.90 14.76
C LYS A 36 12.37 -9.62 13.42
N TRP A 37 12.96 -8.99 12.40
CA TRP A 37 12.94 -9.53 11.04
C TRP A 37 11.51 -9.73 10.52
N GLU A 38 10.73 -8.63 10.46
CA GLU A 38 9.33 -8.65 10.05
C GLU A 38 9.05 -7.66 8.91
N VAL A 39 8.08 -7.99 8.05
CA VAL A 39 7.56 -7.04 7.06
C VAL A 39 6.78 -5.96 7.81
N THR A 40 7.10 -4.69 7.61
CA THR A 40 6.48 -3.58 8.34
C THR A 40 5.64 -2.68 7.45
N HIS A 41 5.99 -2.56 6.17
CA HIS A 41 5.29 -1.69 5.24
C HIS A 41 5.17 -2.30 3.84
N LEU A 42 4.17 -1.85 3.10
CA LEU A 42 3.97 -2.11 1.68
C LEU A 42 4.30 -0.85 0.89
N HIS A 43 5.10 -0.98 -0.15
CA HIS A 43 5.25 0.06 -1.17
C HIS A 43 4.11 -0.10 -2.16
N VAL A 44 3.34 0.96 -2.38
CA VAL A 44 2.14 0.94 -3.22
C VAL A 44 2.24 2.04 -4.27
N SER A 45 2.19 1.63 -5.53
CA SER A 45 2.01 2.53 -6.67
C SER A 45 0.54 2.91 -6.75
N LEU A 46 0.24 4.17 -6.47
CA LEU A 46 -1.11 4.70 -6.49
C LEU A 46 -1.71 4.70 -7.90
N THR A 47 -3.01 4.50 -7.98
CA THR A 47 -3.78 4.81 -9.19
C THR A 47 -3.83 6.32 -9.42
N GLU A 48 -4.20 6.74 -10.64
CA GLU A 48 -4.41 8.15 -10.91
C GLU A 48 -5.56 8.75 -10.10
N GLU A 49 -6.60 7.95 -9.83
CA GLU A 49 -7.74 8.36 -9.01
C GLU A 49 -7.30 8.56 -7.56
N ALA A 50 -6.63 7.56 -6.98
CA ALA A 50 -6.07 7.64 -5.65
C ALA A 50 -5.11 8.83 -5.47
N THR A 51 -4.26 9.07 -6.48
CA THR A 51 -3.34 10.21 -6.49
C THR A 51 -4.10 11.54 -6.36
N ARG A 52 -5.23 11.68 -7.07
CA ARG A 52 -6.07 12.89 -7.00
C ARG A 52 -6.81 13.02 -5.68
N ASP A 53 -7.38 11.93 -5.18
CA ASP A 53 -8.15 11.91 -3.92
C ASP A 53 -7.28 12.30 -2.72
N LEU A 54 -6.03 11.82 -2.70
CA LEU A 54 -5.05 12.19 -1.69
C LEU A 54 -4.47 13.60 -1.88
N GLY A 55 -4.83 14.29 -2.96
CA GLY A 55 -4.39 15.65 -3.26
C GLY A 55 -2.94 15.74 -3.75
N TYR A 56 -2.36 14.64 -4.21
CA TYR A 56 -1.00 14.63 -4.73
C TYR A 56 -0.95 15.05 -6.19
N LYS A 57 0.18 15.65 -6.58
CA LYS A 57 0.40 16.05 -7.97
C LYS A 57 0.86 14.84 -8.77
N LYS A 58 0.10 14.47 -9.80
CA LYS A 58 0.49 13.43 -10.76
C LYS A 58 1.81 13.82 -11.45
N PRO A 59 2.81 12.93 -11.50
CA PRO A 59 4.01 13.16 -12.29
C PRO A 59 3.71 13.10 -13.80
N PHE A 60 4.59 13.70 -14.61
CA PHE A 60 4.43 13.67 -16.08
C PHE A 60 4.57 12.25 -16.64
N LEU A 61 5.39 11.41 -16.00
CA LEU A 61 5.58 10.01 -16.35
C LEU A 61 5.59 9.16 -15.07
N GLY A 62 4.95 7.99 -15.13
CA GLY A 62 4.88 7.04 -14.02
C GLY A 62 3.77 7.35 -13.01
N SER A 63 3.85 6.69 -11.86
CA SER A 63 2.91 6.80 -10.73
C SER A 63 3.56 7.46 -9.51
N VAL A 64 2.70 7.90 -8.60
CA VAL A 64 3.08 8.27 -7.23
C VAL A 64 3.14 6.99 -6.41
N ASP A 65 4.27 6.76 -5.74
CA ASP A 65 4.46 5.64 -4.82
C ASP A 65 4.31 6.13 -3.37
N VAL A 66 3.65 5.35 -2.53
CA VAL A 66 3.51 5.60 -1.08
C VAL A 66 3.93 4.38 -0.29
N ILE A 67 4.24 4.58 1.00
CA ILE A 67 4.58 3.52 1.93
C ILE A 67 3.43 3.38 2.93
N LEU A 68 2.74 2.24 2.91
CA LEU A 68 1.62 1.94 3.81
C LEU A 68 2.07 1.01 4.93
N PRO A 69 1.80 1.31 6.21
CA PRO A 69 2.13 0.38 7.30
C PRO A 69 1.23 -0.86 7.25
N ILE A 70 1.78 -2.04 7.57
CA ILE A 70 0.98 -3.27 7.59
C ILE A 70 -0.10 -3.26 8.69
N SER A 71 -0.01 -2.35 9.66
CA SER A 71 -0.98 -2.20 10.74
C SER A 71 -2.36 -1.76 10.27
N ILE A 72 -2.47 -1.16 9.07
CA ILE A 72 -3.75 -0.79 8.45
C ILE A 72 -4.25 -1.84 7.46
N VAL A 73 -3.54 -2.96 7.30
CA VAL A 73 -4.00 -4.07 6.46
C VAL A 73 -5.02 -4.89 7.23
N ARG A 74 -6.24 -4.95 6.71
CA ARG A 74 -7.33 -5.74 7.31
C ARG A 74 -7.25 -7.20 6.91
N ALA A 75 -7.06 -7.47 5.61
CA ALA A 75 -6.99 -8.84 5.10
C ALA A 75 -6.15 -8.92 3.82
N VAL A 76 -5.50 -10.06 3.64
CA VAL A 76 -4.74 -10.42 2.45
C VAL A 76 -5.39 -11.66 1.82
N GLY A 77 -5.86 -11.52 0.59
CA GLY A 77 -6.42 -12.61 -0.23
C GLY A 77 -5.99 -12.43 -1.67
N ASP A 78 -6.94 -12.47 -2.62
CA ASP A 78 -6.66 -12.12 -4.03
C ASP A 78 -6.18 -10.68 -4.17
N LEU A 79 -6.77 -9.79 -3.37
CA LEU A 79 -6.36 -8.39 -3.15
C LEU A 79 -5.95 -8.17 -1.69
N ILE A 80 -5.35 -7.01 -1.42
CA ILE A 80 -5.06 -6.53 -0.07
C ILE A 80 -6.11 -5.47 0.28
N SER A 81 -6.84 -5.69 1.37
CA SER A 81 -7.82 -4.74 1.89
C SER A 81 -7.25 -3.97 3.07
N LEU A 82 -7.46 -2.66 3.07
CA LEU A 82 -7.12 -1.77 4.17
C LEU A 82 -8.31 -1.62 5.13
N ASP A 83 -8.03 -1.28 6.39
CA ASP A 83 -9.04 -0.89 7.37
C ASP A 83 -9.37 0.61 7.36
N LYS A 84 -8.83 1.34 6.38
CA LYS A 84 -9.01 2.77 6.14
C LYS A 84 -9.65 3.02 4.78
N LYS A 85 -10.44 4.08 4.67
CA LYS A 85 -10.88 4.61 3.37
C LYS A 85 -9.73 5.38 2.73
N ILE A 86 -9.83 5.62 1.43
CA ILE A 86 -8.77 6.34 0.72
C ILE A 86 -8.56 7.75 1.27
N ASP A 87 -9.64 8.46 1.62
CA ASP A 87 -9.57 9.81 2.16
C ASP A 87 -8.83 9.87 3.51
N ASP A 88 -8.93 8.80 4.31
CA ASP A 88 -8.26 8.71 5.62
C ASP A 88 -6.73 8.50 5.47
N LEU A 89 -6.26 8.04 4.30
CA LEU A 89 -4.83 7.81 4.07
C LEU A 89 -4.06 9.13 3.92
N ARG A 90 -4.74 10.23 3.61
CA ARG A 90 -4.09 11.54 3.37
C ARG A 90 -3.27 12.03 4.56
N ASP A 91 -3.71 11.72 5.77
CA ASP A 91 -3.03 12.11 7.02
C ASP A 91 -2.00 11.06 7.48
N LEU A 92 -1.91 9.93 6.80
CA LEU A 92 -1.10 8.78 7.20
C LEU A 92 0.12 8.57 6.33
N VAL A 93 0.06 8.96 5.05
CA VAL A 93 1.11 8.67 4.09
C VAL A 93 1.51 9.88 3.28
N GLU A 94 2.75 9.86 2.80
CA GLU A 94 3.30 10.86 1.90
C GLU A 94 3.90 10.19 0.66
N PRO A 95 3.92 10.89 -0.49
CA PRO A 95 4.64 10.44 -1.67
C PRO A 95 6.12 10.19 -1.35
N THR A 96 6.63 9.03 -1.77
CA THR A 96 8.07 8.80 -1.72
C THR A 96 8.78 9.68 -2.74
N LYS A 97 9.95 10.19 -2.36
CA LYS A 97 10.83 10.88 -3.31
C LYS A 97 11.51 9.83 -4.17
N LYS A 98 11.27 9.88 -5.48
CA LYS A 98 12.07 9.16 -6.47
C LYS A 98 13.43 9.84 -6.67
#